data_AF-A0A1E5JSE6-F1
#
_entry.id   AF-A0A1E5JSE6-F1
#
_cell.length_a   1.000
_cell.length_b   1.000
_cell.length_c   1.000
_cell.angle_alpha   90.00
_cell.angle_beta   90.00
_cell.angle_gamma   90.00
#
_symmetry.space_group_name_H-M   'P 1'
#
loop_
_entity.id
_entity.type
_entity.pdbx_description
1 polymer ?
#
loop_
_entity_poly.entity_id
_entity_poly.type
_entity_poly.pdbx_seq_one_letter_code
_entity_poly.pdbx_strand_id
1 'polypeptide(L)' 'MVNNGYTLEMAIESINSGYADLVAFGRYFISNPDLVVRFRNNAPLNELDRATLYGGGAKGYTDYPFL' A
#
# COMPACT_ATOMS: atom_id res chain seq x y z
N MET A 1 -6.94 10.14 -11.64
CA MET A 1 -6.12 9.16 -10.89
C MET A 1 -4.87 9.84 -10.36
N VAL A 2 -4.53 9.62 -9.08
CA VAL A 2 -3.33 10.14 -8.43
C VAL A 2 -2.51 9.00 -7.78
N ASN A 3 -1.22 9.23 -7.56
CA ASN A 3 -0.32 8.27 -6.91
C ASN A 3 0.84 9.03 -6.24
N ASN A 4 1.84 8.30 -5.74
CA ASN A 4 3.09 8.79 -5.15
C ASN A 4 2.99 9.25 -3.68
N GLY A 5 3.21 8.31 -2.74
CA GLY A 5 3.36 8.61 -1.32
C GLY A 5 2.06 8.84 -0.54
N TYR A 6 0.91 8.52 -1.13
CA TYR A 6 -0.39 8.62 -0.47
C TYR A 6 -0.47 7.72 0.76
N THR A 7 -1.01 8.27 1.85
CA THR A 7 -1.57 7.51 2.98
C THR A 7 -3.06 7.21 2.75
N LEU A 8 -3.67 6.42 3.63
CA LEU A 8 -5.11 6.16 3.58
C LEU A 8 -5.90 7.46 3.76
N GLU A 9 -5.49 8.31 4.69
CA GLU A 9 -6.13 9.60 5.00
C GLU A 9 -6.07 10.53 3.79
N MET A 10 -4.90 10.67 3.17
CA MET A 10 -4.73 11.49 1.96
C MET A 10 -5.59 10.98 0.80
N ALA A 11 -5.75 9.65 0.69
CA ALA A 11 -6.57 9.06 -0.36
C ALA A 11 -8.05 9.34 -0.12
N ILE A 12 -8.55 9.17 1.10
CA ILE A 12 -9.93 9.48 1.48
C ILE A 12 -10.23 10.96 1.21
N GLU A 13 -9.34 11.86 1.62
CA GLU A 13 -9.45 13.31 1.35
C GLU A 13 -9.57 13.60 -0.15
N SER A 14 -8.73 12.97 -0.97
CA SER A 14 -8.67 13.22 -2.42
C SER A 14 -9.89 12.71 -3.17
N ILE A 15 -10.46 11.58 -2.74
CA ILE A 15 -11.72 11.08 -3.30
C ILE A 15 -12.89 11.97 -2.84
N ASN A 16 -12.98 12.28 -1.54
CA ASN A 16 -14.11 13.04 -0.98
C ASN A 16 -14.18 14.48 -1.50
N SER A 17 -13.02 15.10 -1.77
CA SER A 17 -12.94 16.44 -2.36
C SER A 17 -13.23 16.47 -3.87
N GLY A 18 -13.34 15.31 -4.52
CA GLY A 18 -13.45 15.21 -5.98
C GLY A 18 -12.16 15.54 -6.72
N TYR A 19 -11.02 15.67 -6.02
CA TYR A 19 -9.72 15.93 -6.63
C TYR A 19 -9.23 14.75 -7.49
N ALA A 20 -9.60 13.52 -7.13
CA ALA A 20 -9.28 12.34 -7.89
C ALA A 20 -10.41 11.30 -7.83
N ASP A 21 -10.59 10.55 -8.91
CA ASP A 21 -11.54 9.41 -8.93
C ASP A 21 -10.92 8.13 -8.34
N LEU A 22 -9.59 8.03 -8.36
CA LEU A 22 -8.82 6.81 -8.05
C LEU A 22 -7.45 7.18 -7.48
N VAL A 23 -6.98 6.40 -6.50
CA VAL A 23 -5.64 6.52 -5.89
C VAL A 23 -4.89 5.19 -6.03
N ALA A 24 -3.65 5.23 -6.51
CA ALA A 24 -2.79 4.04 -6.56
C ALA A 24 -1.71 4.05 -5.47
N PHE A 25 -1.51 2.88 -4.86
CA PHE A 25 -0.50 2.63 -3.85
C PHE A 25 0.52 1.62 -4.37
N GLY A 26 1.79 2.01 -4.45
CA GLY A 26 2.88 1.09 -4.83
C GLY A 26 3.50 0.42 -3.61
N ARG A 27 4.27 1.19 -2.84
CA ARG A 27 5.05 0.70 -1.67
C ARG A 27 4.21 -0.08 -0.65
N TYR A 28 3.00 0.37 -0.35
CA TYR A 28 2.14 -0.35 0.58
C TYR A 28 1.69 -1.70 0.04
N PHE A 29 1.40 -1.82 -1.26
CA PHE A 29 1.02 -3.10 -1.85
C PHE A 29 2.19 -4.08 -1.94
N ILE A 30 3.43 -3.59 -2.04
CA ILE A 30 4.61 -4.46 -2.00
C ILE A 30 4.69 -5.21 -0.67
N SER A 31 4.53 -4.51 0.46
CA SER A 31 4.63 -5.13 1.79
C SER A 31 3.30 -5.69 2.34
N ASN A 32 2.16 -5.33 1.75
CA ASN A 32 0.83 -5.72 2.22
C ASN A 32 0.02 -6.31 1.05
N PRO A 33 0.07 -7.63 0.81
CA PRO A 33 -0.69 -8.25 -0.28
C PRO A 33 -2.21 -8.09 -0.09
N ASP A 34 -2.65 -7.88 1.15
CA ASP A 34 -4.02 -7.67 1.61
C ASP A 34 -4.32 -6.21 2.01
N LEU A 35 -3.59 -5.24 1.43
CA LEU A 35 -3.69 -3.81 1.79
C LEU A 35 -5.13 -3.29 1.90
N VAL A 36 -6.01 -3.70 0.99
CA VAL A 36 -7.42 -3.28 0.98
C VAL A 36 -8.16 -3.72 2.25
N VAL A 37 -7.90 -4.95 2.72
CA VAL A 37 -8.48 -5.49 3.96
C VAL A 37 -7.95 -4.73 5.16
N ARG A 38 -6.64 -4.44 5.19
CA ARG A 38 -6.02 -3.67 6.27
C ARG A 38 -6.58 -2.26 6.35
N PHE A 39 -6.67 -1.55 5.23
CA PHE A 39 -7.30 -0.22 5.17
C PHE A 39 -8.75 -0.23 5.63
N ARG A 40 -9.56 -1.20 5.19
CA ARG A 40 -10.96 -1.30 5.59
C ARG A 40 -11.13 -1.49 7.11
N ASN A 41 -10.23 -2.25 7.73
CA ASN A 41 -10.30 -2.58 9.15
C ASN A 41 -9.43 -1.68 10.04
N ASN A 42 -8.79 -0.65 9.47
CA ASN A 42 -7.77 0.15 10.14
C ASN A 42 -6.69 -0.70 10.85
N ALA A 43 -6.29 -1.79 10.20
CA ALA A 43 -5.33 -2.74 10.75
C ALA A 43 -3.88 -2.27 10.51
N PRO A 44 -2.91 -2.72 11.34
CA PRO A 44 -1.50 -2.39 11.14
C PRO A 44 -0.99 -2.81 9.76
N LEU A 45 -0.09 -2.02 9.18
CA LEU A 45 0.58 -2.34 7.93
C LEU A 45 1.93 -3.00 8.21
N ASN A 46 2.33 -3.94 7.36
CA ASN A 46 3.67 -4.45 7.32
C ASN A 46 4.63 -3.36 6.83
N GLU A 47 5.78 -3.25 7.51
CA GLU A 47 6.89 -2.39 7.09
C GLU A 47 7.50 -2.88 5.79
N LEU A 48 7.88 -1.93 4.93
CA LEU A 48 8.54 -2.23 3.67
C LEU A 48 10.04 -2.43 3.88
N ASP A 49 10.55 -3.62 3.57
CA ASP A 49 11.99 -3.85 3.44
C ASP A 49 12.48 -3.26 2.10
N ARG A 50 13.21 -2.14 2.19
CA ARG A 50 13.72 -1.45 1.00
C ARG A 50 14.89 -2.18 0.34
N ALA A 51 15.59 -3.05 1.07
CA ALA A 51 16.76 -3.75 0.55
C ALA A 51 16.40 -4.83 -0.48
N THR A 52 15.14 -5.23 -0.54
CA THR A 52 14.63 -6.33 -1.37
C THR A 52 13.76 -5.86 -2.54
N LEU A 53 13.68 -4.55 -2.79
CA LEU A 53 12.81 -3.98 -3.84
C LEU A 53 13.18 -4.36 -5.27
N TYR A 54 14.45 -4.66 -5.54
CA TYR A 54 14.94 -4.91 -6.90
C TYR A 54 15.81 -6.17 -6.93
N GLY A 55 15.44 -7.13 -7.79
CA GLY A 55 16.12 -8.43 -7.88
C GLY A 55 15.83 -9.34 -6.67
N GLY A 56 16.65 -10.37 -6.48
CA GLY A 56 16.51 -11.31 -5.37
C GLY A 56 15.64 -12.53 -5.68
N GLY A 57 14.85 -12.96 -4.70
CA GLY A 57 14.01 -14.17 -4.75
C GLY A 57 12.72 -13.98 -3.96
N ALA A 58 12.24 -15.01 -3.27
CA ALA A 58 10.98 -14.94 -2.52
C ALA A 58 10.97 -13.87 -1.40
N LYS A 59 12.14 -13.61 -0.79
CA LYS A 59 12.30 -12.70 0.34
C LYS A 59 12.00 -11.25 -0.05
N GLY A 60 11.04 -10.63 0.63
CA GLY A 60 10.57 -9.27 0.36
C GLY A 60 9.72 -9.16 -0.91
N TYR A 61 9.23 -10.28 -1.44
CA TYR A 61 8.41 -10.32 -2.65
C TYR A 61 7.11 -11.11 -2.43
N THR A 62 7.20 -12.38 -2.05
CA THR A 62 6.03 -13.26 -1.86
C THR A 62 5.85 -13.73 -0.41
N ASP A 63 6.73 -13.34 0.50
CA ASP A 63 6.77 -13.80 1.88
C ASP A 63 6.26 -12.76 2.90
N TYR A 64 5.73 -11.63 2.46
CA TYR A 64 5.01 -10.71 3.34
C TYR A 64 3.72 -11.38 3.86
N PRO A 65 3.48 -11.38 5.19
CA PRO A 65 2.34 -12.07 5.77
C PRO A 65 1.03 -11.32 5.52
N PHE A 66 -0.05 -12.10 5.37
CA PHE A 66 -1.43 -11.62 5.46
C PHE A 66 -1.81 -11.35 6.93
N LEU A 67 -2.85 -10.53 7.15
CA LEU A 67 -3.48 -10.37 8.46
C LEU A 67 -4.28 -11.62 8.86
#